data_AF-A0A2V7S000-F1
#
_entry.id   AF-A0A2V7S000-F1
#
_cell.length_a   1.000
_cell.length_b   1.000
_cell.length_c   1.000
_cell.angle_alpha   90.00
_cell.angle_beta   90.00
_cell.angle_gamma   90.00
#
_symmetry.space_group_name_H-M   'P 1'
#
loop_
_entity.id
_entity.type
_entity.pdbx_description
1 polymer ?
#
loop_
_entity_poly.entity_id
_entity_poly.type
_entity_poly.pdbx_seq_one_letter_code
_entity_poly.pdbx_strand_id
1 'polypeptide(L)'
;MHYFSAPCEVVEGDVGGCGPRLYVTGTKLLTGAFEKLVGEARGASAHARGEIDSVAWVVIEQGLRALAPVAVRERLACLLSLDELADSSTIRAYYRIMRADGEPAACAFMVMACADRTSGASVPLPPALLDLLAIRGGFRERVQSPSFIERALVLPGAAESLFPDDVRALGQRVASQSTRPAPRRRTPSTPLSIPALGEVTVPDGRTAFFFPDVDSYDGRLLCELRAYLPYLADYFDQAEEVSRRLFRQSFLPLVDMDAIALHDQRLERCPELAHVGVVLAGVLIAESLQEHGIRPEALIGDGLGELAALAVAGAADLPTALRLAAQRAIAMRPPNGDGDTASAAEQFVALLGGVRFNQPRLPIVSLRTRGLFDASVADQGSPLGNPDPAADLITAAWGAGCEHVIECGPRGFLTNGVRVPARALQFTPEMRQDVRA
;
A
#
# COMPACT_ATOMS: atom_id res chain seq x y z
N MET A 1 4.63 27.57 -19.67
CA MET A 1 4.98 26.12 -19.70
C MET A 1 3.77 25.35 -19.21
N HIS A 2 3.33 24.30 -19.92
CA HIS A 2 2.12 23.55 -19.55
C HIS A 2 2.30 22.62 -18.34
N TYR A 3 3.54 22.39 -17.91
CA TYR A 3 3.87 21.48 -16.83
C TYR A 3 4.70 22.18 -15.77
N PHE A 4 4.45 21.84 -14.51
CA PHE A 4 5.43 22.00 -13.45
C PHE A 4 6.47 20.89 -13.62
N SER A 5 7.75 21.24 -13.66
CA SER A 5 8.81 20.27 -13.93
C SER A 5 9.78 20.21 -12.76
N ALA A 6 10.01 19.02 -12.24
CA ALA A 6 10.98 18.79 -11.18
C ALA A 6 11.91 17.62 -11.56
N PRO A 7 13.24 17.79 -11.48
CA PRO A 7 14.15 16.65 -11.51
C PRO A 7 13.97 15.83 -10.23
N CYS A 8 13.99 14.52 -10.37
CA CYS A 8 13.99 13.56 -9.27
C CYS A 8 15.14 12.56 -9.45
N GLU A 9 15.62 12.05 -8.32
CA GLU A 9 16.58 10.93 -8.30
C GLU A 9 15.82 9.74 -7.75
N VAL A 10 15.91 8.61 -8.44
CA VAL A 10 15.29 7.36 -8.02
C VAL A 10 15.95 6.87 -6.75
N VAL A 11 15.21 6.76 -5.65
CA VAL A 11 15.69 6.08 -4.44
C VAL A 11 15.13 4.66 -4.37
N GLU A 12 15.73 3.81 -3.54
CA GLU A 12 15.32 2.40 -3.39
C GLU A 12 13.82 2.25 -3.09
N GLY A 13 13.25 3.14 -2.28
CA GLY A 13 11.83 3.14 -1.95
C GLY A 13 10.88 3.66 -3.05
N ASP A 14 11.39 4.16 -4.18
CA ASP A 14 10.58 4.59 -5.32
C ASP A 14 10.35 3.46 -6.33
N VAL A 15 11.12 2.38 -6.24
CA VAL A 15 11.18 1.36 -7.27
C VAL A 15 10.90 -0.04 -6.76
N GLY A 16 10.16 -0.78 -7.57
CA GLY A 16 9.93 -2.20 -7.45
C GLY A 16 10.42 -2.86 -8.73
N GLY A 17 11.28 -3.84 -8.60
CA GLY A 17 11.70 -4.72 -9.67
C GLY A 17 12.81 -5.64 -9.19
N CYS A 18 13.16 -6.64 -9.99
CA CYS A 18 14.07 -7.70 -9.56
C CYS A 18 15.15 -7.95 -10.60
N GLY A 19 16.40 -8.07 -10.14
CA GLY A 19 17.56 -8.03 -11.01
C GLY A 19 17.89 -6.62 -11.51
N PRO A 20 18.54 -6.44 -12.68
CA PRO A 20 19.02 -5.14 -13.14
C PRO A 20 17.91 -4.22 -13.68
N ARG A 21 16.64 -4.66 -13.67
CA ARG A 21 15.48 -3.92 -14.19
C ARG A 21 14.55 -3.56 -13.04
N LEU A 22 14.64 -2.31 -12.58
CA LEU A 22 13.76 -1.76 -11.57
C LEU A 22 12.68 -0.93 -12.27
N TYR A 23 11.48 -0.81 -11.71
CA TYR A 23 10.41 0.00 -12.27
C TYR A 23 9.89 0.95 -11.20
N VAL A 24 9.41 2.12 -11.58
CA VAL A 24 8.80 3.04 -10.61
C VAL A 24 7.50 2.40 -10.10
N THR A 25 7.38 2.22 -8.80
CA THR A 25 6.19 1.66 -8.14
C THR A 25 5.77 2.48 -6.92
N GLY A 26 6.70 3.22 -6.33
CA GLY A 26 6.46 4.06 -5.17
C GLY A 26 5.82 5.40 -5.51
N THR A 27 5.01 5.91 -4.59
CA THR A 27 4.31 7.19 -4.71
C THR A 27 5.12 8.35 -4.09
N LYS A 28 6.25 8.05 -3.44
CA LYS A 28 7.17 9.03 -2.85
C LYS A 28 7.75 9.98 -3.89
N LEU A 29 8.12 9.47 -5.05
CA LEU A 29 8.55 10.30 -6.19
C LEU A 29 7.44 11.28 -6.63
N LEU A 30 6.18 10.82 -6.69
CA LEU A 30 5.04 11.63 -7.11
C LEU A 30 4.71 12.72 -6.09
N THR A 31 4.62 12.33 -4.81
CA THR A 31 4.36 13.24 -3.69
C THR A 31 5.49 14.25 -3.53
N GLY A 32 6.75 13.84 -3.70
CA GLY A 32 7.90 14.75 -3.68
C GLY A 32 7.88 15.82 -4.78
N ALA A 33 7.36 15.51 -5.97
CA ALA A 33 7.17 16.51 -7.02
C ALA A 33 6.05 17.50 -6.67
N PHE A 34 4.94 17.01 -6.10
CA PHE A 34 3.86 17.86 -5.62
C PHE A 34 4.29 18.74 -4.44
N GLU A 35 5.05 18.20 -3.49
CA GLU A 35 5.62 18.96 -2.36
C GLU A 35 6.55 20.09 -2.80
N LYS A 36 7.28 19.92 -3.91
CA LYS A 36 8.10 21.02 -4.47
C LYS A 36 7.23 22.16 -4.99
N LEU A 37 6.14 21.85 -5.68
CA LEU A 37 5.16 22.85 -6.13
C LEU A 37 4.54 23.57 -4.93
N VAL A 38 4.08 22.83 -3.92
CA VAL A 38 3.53 23.38 -2.67
C VAL A 38 4.60 24.19 -1.91
N GLY A 39 5.86 23.76 -1.96
CA GLY A 39 7.00 24.46 -1.37
C GLY A 39 7.28 25.82 -2.01
N GLU A 40 7.09 25.95 -3.33
CA GLU A 40 7.14 27.25 -4.01
C GLU A 40 6.04 28.18 -3.49
N ALA A 41 4.82 27.68 -3.30
CA ALA A 41 3.71 28.47 -2.74
C ALA A 41 4.00 28.89 -1.28
N ARG A 42 4.46 27.95 -0.44
CA ARG A 42 4.86 28.20 0.95
C ARG A 42 5.98 29.24 1.06
N GLY A 43 6.85 29.32 0.06
CA GLY A 43 7.99 30.24 0.01
C GLY A 43 7.64 31.68 -0.38
N ALA A 44 6.44 31.93 -0.90
CA ALA A 44 6.06 33.23 -1.48
C ALA A 44 5.97 34.37 -0.45
N SER A 45 5.43 34.10 0.75
CA SER A 45 5.32 35.08 1.84
C SER A 45 5.14 34.40 3.21
N ALA A 46 5.25 35.16 4.30
CA ALA A 46 4.94 34.66 5.64
C ALA A 46 3.46 34.27 5.80
N HIS A 47 2.55 34.98 5.13
CA HIS A 47 1.13 34.67 5.11
C HIS A 47 0.85 33.36 4.38
N ALA A 48 1.42 33.21 3.17
CA ALA A 48 1.34 31.99 2.37
C ALA A 48 1.90 30.77 3.11
N ARG A 49 2.96 30.95 3.89
CA ARG A 49 3.50 29.90 4.75
C ARG A 49 2.48 29.43 5.79
N GLY A 50 1.82 30.37 6.47
CA GLY A 50 0.78 30.06 7.45
C GLY A 50 -0.38 29.27 6.85
N GLU A 51 -0.87 29.66 5.67
CA GLU A 51 -1.95 28.96 4.94
C GLU A 51 -1.56 27.53 4.55
N ILE A 52 -0.37 27.33 3.97
CA ILE A 52 0.10 26.00 3.56
C ILE A 52 0.39 25.12 4.80
N ASP A 53 0.83 25.73 5.91
CA ASP A 53 1.12 25.02 7.15
C ASP A 53 -0.12 24.71 7.98
N SER A 54 -1.27 25.32 7.71
CA SER A 54 -2.54 24.96 8.36
C SER A 54 -3.24 23.79 7.68
N VAL A 55 -2.81 23.37 6.49
CA VAL A 55 -3.47 22.31 5.71
C VAL A 55 -2.65 21.01 5.71
N ALA A 56 -3.35 19.87 5.75
CA ALA A 56 -2.85 18.54 5.48
C ALA A 56 -3.36 18.07 4.11
N TRP A 57 -2.48 17.43 3.33
CA TRP A 57 -2.81 16.87 2.03
C TRP A 57 -3.13 15.38 2.20
N VAL A 58 -4.32 14.98 1.77
CA VAL A 58 -4.79 13.59 1.85
C VAL A 58 -4.91 13.03 0.45
N VAL A 59 -4.15 11.98 0.14
CA VAL A 59 -4.30 11.26 -1.14
C VAL A 59 -5.55 10.39 -1.04
N ILE A 60 -6.55 10.67 -1.87
CA ILE A 60 -7.84 9.95 -1.88
C ILE A 60 -7.92 8.90 -2.99
N GLU A 61 -7.21 9.12 -4.09
CA GLU A 61 -7.16 8.18 -5.21
C GLU A 61 -5.81 8.30 -5.90
N GLN A 62 -5.27 7.20 -6.40
CA GLN A 62 -4.04 7.20 -7.17
C GLN A 62 -3.98 6.02 -8.12
N GLY A 63 -3.19 6.17 -9.18
CA GLY A 63 -2.81 5.05 -10.03
C GLY A 63 -1.51 5.33 -10.74
N LEU A 64 -0.72 4.28 -10.95
CA LEU A 64 0.59 4.36 -11.56
C LEU A 64 0.75 3.23 -12.57
N ARG A 65 1.36 3.54 -13.71
CA ARG A 65 1.79 2.57 -14.71
C ARG A 65 3.26 2.77 -15.03
N ALA A 66 4.05 1.74 -14.75
CA ALA A 66 5.42 1.64 -15.22
C ALA A 66 5.44 1.38 -16.74
N LEU A 67 6.36 2.04 -17.44
CA LEU A 67 6.48 1.98 -18.91
C LEU A 67 7.86 1.44 -19.34
N ALA A 68 8.91 1.79 -18.61
CA ALA A 68 10.28 1.35 -18.88
C ALA A 68 11.06 1.15 -17.58
N PRO A 69 12.09 0.29 -17.59
CA PRO A 69 12.93 0.10 -16.42
C PRO A 69 13.79 1.33 -16.14
N VAL A 70 14.11 1.51 -14.87
CA VAL A 70 14.97 2.55 -14.30
C VAL A 70 16.01 1.90 -13.39
N ALA A 71 17.04 2.65 -13.00
CA ALA A 71 18.04 2.26 -12.02
C ALA A 71 17.95 3.11 -10.75
N VAL A 72 18.37 2.55 -9.61
CA VAL A 72 18.56 3.37 -8.40
C VAL A 72 19.60 4.44 -8.70
N ARG A 73 19.36 5.65 -8.18
CA ARG A 73 20.16 6.86 -8.43
C ARG A 73 20.08 7.37 -9.87
N GLU A 74 19.25 6.77 -10.72
CA GLU A 74 18.95 7.33 -12.03
C GLU A 74 18.20 8.65 -11.87
N ARG A 75 18.55 9.62 -12.72
CA ARG A 75 17.91 10.92 -12.74
C ARG A 75 16.75 10.89 -13.71
N LEU A 76 15.57 11.20 -13.20
CA LEU A 76 14.34 11.29 -13.97
C LEU A 76 13.83 12.73 -13.95
N ALA A 77 12.99 13.04 -14.93
CA ALA A 77 12.16 14.23 -14.94
C ALA A 77 10.74 13.86 -14.55
N CYS A 78 10.19 14.56 -13.57
CA CYS A 78 8.78 14.53 -13.25
C CYS A 78 8.11 15.76 -13.86
N LEU A 79 7.22 15.55 -14.83
CA LEU A 79 6.37 16.59 -15.42
C LEU A 79 4.97 16.45 -14.85
N LEU A 80 4.53 17.47 -14.15
CA LEU A 80 3.27 17.55 -13.41
C LEU A 80 2.32 18.51 -14.11
N SER A 81 1.10 18.07 -14.36
CA SER A 81 -0.04 18.90 -14.75
C SER A 81 -1.20 18.67 -13.81
N LEU A 82 -2.13 19.62 -13.75
CA LEU A 82 -3.16 19.71 -12.73
C LEU A 82 -4.54 19.90 -13.34
N ASP A 83 -5.54 19.45 -12.62
CA ASP A 83 -6.95 19.70 -12.87
C ASP A 83 -7.63 20.00 -11.54
N GLU A 84 -8.20 21.20 -11.44
CA GLU A 84 -8.98 21.63 -10.28
C GLU A 84 -10.36 21.00 -10.42
N LEU A 85 -10.77 20.19 -9.43
CA LEU A 85 -12.07 19.54 -9.46
C LEU A 85 -13.16 20.54 -9.04
N ALA A 86 -14.42 20.17 -9.31
CA ALA A 86 -15.56 21.05 -9.09
C ALA A 86 -15.74 21.43 -7.60
N ASP A 87 -15.25 20.58 -6.69
CA ASP A 87 -15.15 20.87 -5.27
C ASP A 87 -13.83 21.59 -4.98
N SER A 88 -13.93 22.78 -4.37
CA SER A 88 -12.79 23.66 -4.12
C SER A 88 -11.75 23.11 -3.14
N SER A 89 -11.94 21.90 -2.61
CA SER A 89 -11.06 21.20 -1.66
C SER A 89 -10.16 20.15 -2.29
N THR A 90 -10.33 19.82 -3.58
CA THR A 90 -9.56 18.75 -4.21
C THR A 90 -8.84 19.19 -5.48
N ILE A 91 -7.68 18.58 -5.69
CA ILE A 91 -6.86 18.80 -6.86
C ILE A 91 -6.40 17.45 -7.41
N ARG A 92 -6.50 17.29 -8.71
CA ARG A 92 -5.98 16.12 -9.41
C ARG A 92 -4.67 16.47 -10.09
N ALA A 93 -3.67 15.64 -9.86
CA ALA A 93 -2.33 15.76 -10.40
C ALA A 93 -2.04 14.60 -11.35
N TYR A 94 -1.51 14.92 -12.52
CA TYR A 94 -1.11 13.95 -13.54
C TYR A 94 0.40 14.01 -13.76
N TYR A 95 1.02 12.85 -13.80
CA TYR A 95 2.46 12.69 -13.78
C TYR A 95 2.94 12.00 -15.04
N ARG A 96 3.94 12.60 -15.66
CA ARG A 96 4.70 12.04 -16.77
C ARG A 96 6.16 11.97 -16.34
N ILE A 97 6.66 10.75 -16.16
CA ILE A 97 8.01 10.50 -15.66
C ILE A 97 8.89 10.07 -16.83
N MET A 98 9.99 10.80 -17.04
CA MET A 98 10.85 10.68 -18.21
C MET A 98 12.30 10.42 -17.82
N ARG A 99 12.95 9.52 -18.55
CA ARG A 99 14.40 9.28 -18.46
C ARG A 99 15.17 10.32 -19.25
N ALA A 100 16.46 10.46 -18.94
CA ALA A 100 17.34 11.42 -19.63
C ALA A 100 17.58 11.08 -21.11
N ASP A 101 17.44 9.81 -21.49
CA ASP A 101 17.53 9.35 -22.88
C ASP A 101 16.25 9.65 -23.69
N GLY A 102 15.17 10.10 -23.05
CA GLY A 102 13.88 10.40 -23.69
C GLY A 102 12.91 9.23 -23.75
N GLU A 103 13.23 8.13 -23.08
CA GLU A 103 12.29 7.05 -22.86
C GLU A 103 11.34 7.38 -21.69
N PRO A 104 10.01 7.18 -21.82
CA PRO A 104 9.07 7.30 -20.72
C PRO A 104 9.30 6.21 -19.69
N ALA A 105 9.54 6.58 -18.43
CA ALA A 105 9.72 5.62 -17.34
C ALA A 105 8.37 5.16 -16.77
N ALA A 106 7.45 6.10 -16.55
CA ALA A 106 6.14 5.83 -15.94
C ALA A 106 5.17 6.98 -16.17
N CYS A 107 3.87 6.70 -16.07
CA CYS A 107 2.83 7.71 -15.93
C CYS A 107 1.98 7.40 -14.69
N ALA A 108 1.42 8.44 -14.07
CA ALA A 108 0.60 8.27 -12.87
C ALA A 108 -0.43 9.40 -12.74
N PHE A 109 -1.41 9.20 -11.87
CA PHE A 109 -2.26 10.27 -11.37
C PHE A 109 -2.41 10.15 -9.85
N MET A 110 -2.64 11.27 -9.19
CA MET A 110 -3.04 11.34 -7.78
C MET A 110 -4.13 12.38 -7.60
N VAL A 111 -5.17 12.03 -6.87
CA VAL A 111 -6.21 12.96 -6.42
C VAL A 111 -5.95 13.26 -4.95
N MET A 112 -5.83 14.54 -4.64
CA MET A 112 -5.47 15.03 -3.30
C MET A 112 -6.55 15.97 -2.79
N ALA A 113 -6.97 15.75 -1.54
CA ALA A 113 -7.89 16.61 -0.81
C ALA A 113 -7.14 17.42 0.25
N CYS A 114 -7.63 18.63 0.53
CA CYS A 114 -7.17 19.46 1.63
C CYS A 114 -8.01 19.23 2.89
N ALA A 115 -7.35 18.98 4.01
CA ALA A 115 -7.96 18.96 5.33
C ALA A 115 -7.27 19.97 6.25
N ASP A 116 -8.02 20.62 7.13
CA ASP A 116 -7.43 21.42 8.20
C ASP A 116 -6.59 20.52 9.11
N ARG A 117 -5.34 20.92 9.37
CA ARG A 117 -4.36 20.09 10.08
C ARG A 117 -4.74 19.84 11.54
N THR A 118 -5.58 20.69 12.13
CA THR A 118 -5.96 20.60 13.55
C THR A 118 -7.24 19.80 13.75
N SER A 119 -8.25 20.06 12.93
CA SER A 119 -9.59 19.50 13.04
C SER A 119 -9.82 18.29 12.14
N GLY A 120 -9.01 18.11 11.09
CA GLY A 120 -9.21 17.09 10.06
C GLY A 120 -10.37 17.37 9.11
N ALA A 121 -11.07 18.49 9.26
CA ALA A 121 -12.20 18.85 8.41
C ALA A 121 -11.73 19.21 6.99
N SER A 122 -12.53 18.84 5.98
CA SER A 122 -12.26 19.26 4.59
C SER A 122 -12.25 20.78 4.50
N VAL A 123 -11.22 21.32 3.84
CA VAL A 123 -11.05 22.76 3.61
C VAL A 123 -10.72 23.04 2.15
N PRO A 124 -11.05 24.23 1.64
CA PRO A 124 -10.65 24.62 0.29
C PRO A 124 -9.14 24.59 0.08
N LEU A 125 -8.71 24.48 -1.19
CA LEU A 125 -7.33 24.63 -1.61
C LEU A 125 -6.78 25.97 -1.10
N PRO A 126 -5.55 26.01 -0.54
CA PRO A 126 -4.95 27.23 -0.02
C PRO A 126 -4.88 28.33 -1.09
N PRO A 127 -5.33 29.57 -0.79
CA PRO A 127 -5.22 30.71 -1.71
C PRO A 127 -3.79 30.91 -2.23
N ALA A 128 -2.78 30.76 -1.38
CA ALA A 128 -1.38 30.83 -1.79
C ALA A 128 -0.99 29.84 -2.91
N LEU A 129 -1.59 28.65 -2.94
CA LEU A 129 -1.38 27.70 -4.03
C LEU A 129 -2.10 28.16 -5.30
N LEU A 130 -3.37 28.57 -5.17
CA LEU A 130 -4.17 29.05 -6.31
C LEU A 130 -3.52 30.28 -6.97
N ASP A 131 -2.99 31.21 -6.18
CA ASP A 131 -2.27 32.39 -6.66
C ASP A 131 -0.98 31.99 -7.40
N LEU A 132 -0.20 31.05 -6.86
CA LEU A 132 0.99 30.53 -7.55
C LEU A 132 0.60 29.90 -8.90
N LEU A 133 -0.45 29.08 -8.91
CA LEU A 133 -0.95 28.47 -10.13
C LEU A 133 -1.39 29.53 -11.13
N ALA A 134 -2.14 30.55 -10.72
CA ALA A 134 -2.55 31.65 -11.58
C ALA A 134 -1.35 32.39 -12.20
N ILE A 135 -0.31 32.68 -11.41
CA ILE A 135 0.92 33.35 -11.87
C ILE A 135 1.71 32.48 -12.86
N ARG A 136 1.75 31.16 -12.64
CA ARG A 136 2.58 30.23 -13.42
C ARG A 136 1.86 29.61 -14.61
N GLY A 137 0.61 29.99 -14.87
CA GLY A 137 -0.20 29.51 -16.00
C GLY A 137 -0.94 28.20 -15.73
N GLY A 138 -1.16 27.87 -14.46
CA GLY A 138 -2.07 26.84 -13.94
C GLY A 138 -1.61 25.40 -14.10
N PHE A 139 -0.61 25.14 -14.95
CA PHE A 139 -0.17 23.80 -15.33
C PHE A 139 -1.31 22.86 -15.74
N ARG A 140 -2.35 23.42 -16.38
CA ARG A 140 -3.61 22.71 -16.63
C ARG A 140 -3.41 21.52 -17.57
N GLU A 141 -3.93 20.36 -17.18
CA GLU A 141 -3.98 19.18 -18.04
C GLU A 141 -4.91 19.43 -19.24
N ARG A 142 -4.53 18.89 -20.40
CA ARG A 142 -5.33 19.04 -21.61
C ARG A 142 -6.55 18.12 -21.53
N VAL A 143 -7.74 18.71 -21.64
CA VAL A 143 -8.99 17.95 -21.77
C VAL A 143 -8.99 17.24 -23.13
N GLN A 144 -8.99 15.91 -23.11
CA GLN A 144 -8.96 15.04 -24.29
C GLN A 144 -9.83 13.80 -24.03
N SER A 145 -10.37 13.22 -25.10
CA SER A 145 -11.08 11.94 -25.06
C SER A 145 -10.32 10.95 -25.94
N PRO A 146 -9.88 9.78 -25.42
CA PRO A 146 -10.02 9.33 -24.04
C PRO A 146 -9.21 10.17 -23.03
N SER A 147 -9.67 10.22 -21.78
CA SER A 147 -9.08 10.99 -20.68
C SER A 147 -7.64 10.58 -20.39
N PHE A 148 -6.93 11.39 -19.58
CA PHE A 148 -5.58 11.00 -19.14
C PHE A 148 -5.59 9.65 -18.44
N ILE A 149 -6.52 9.42 -17.51
CA ILE A 149 -6.58 8.19 -16.70
C ILE A 149 -6.85 6.97 -17.59
N GLU A 150 -7.79 7.08 -18.54
CA GLU A 150 -8.08 6.01 -19.49
C GLU A 150 -6.85 5.67 -20.35
N ARG A 151 -6.16 6.69 -20.88
CA ARG A 151 -4.92 6.48 -21.66
C ARG A 151 -3.76 5.96 -20.82
N ALA A 152 -3.67 6.37 -19.57
CA ALA A 152 -2.61 5.97 -18.66
C ALA A 152 -2.80 4.51 -18.22
N LEU A 153 -3.97 4.15 -17.69
CA LEU A 153 -4.14 2.91 -16.93
C LEU A 153 -4.96 1.83 -17.65
N VAL A 154 -5.82 2.20 -18.60
CA VAL A 154 -6.78 1.27 -19.21
C VAL A 154 -6.35 0.89 -20.63
N LEU A 155 -5.97 1.87 -21.44
CA LEU A 155 -5.71 1.67 -22.87
C LEU A 155 -4.26 1.24 -23.14
N PRO A 156 -4.02 0.49 -24.23
CA PRO A 156 -2.65 0.28 -24.74
C PRO A 156 -2.09 1.59 -25.29
N GLY A 157 -0.75 1.69 -25.40
CA GLY A 157 -0.09 2.83 -26.03
C GLY A 157 0.00 4.10 -25.16
N ALA A 158 0.13 3.95 -23.83
CA ALA A 158 0.28 5.08 -22.92
C ALA A 158 1.54 5.92 -23.23
N ALA A 159 2.64 5.28 -23.65
CA ALA A 159 3.89 5.96 -23.97
C ALA A 159 3.76 6.87 -25.21
N GLU A 160 3.02 6.45 -26.23
CA GLU A 160 2.78 7.21 -27.45
C GLU A 160 1.76 8.33 -27.21
N SER A 161 0.71 8.03 -26.45
CA SER A 161 -0.41 8.95 -26.27
C SER A 161 -0.19 10.04 -25.22
N LEU A 162 0.63 9.79 -24.19
CA LEU A 162 0.88 10.74 -23.10
C LEU A 162 2.22 11.48 -23.22
N PHE A 163 3.13 11.02 -24.08
CA PHE A 163 4.45 11.59 -24.27
C PHE A 163 4.70 11.96 -25.74
N PRO A 164 4.02 13.00 -26.26
CA PRO A 164 4.36 13.58 -27.56
C PRO A 164 5.77 14.19 -27.56
N ASP A 165 6.32 14.46 -28.74
CA ASP A 165 7.72 14.89 -28.92
C ASP A 165 8.09 16.14 -28.10
N ASP A 166 7.17 17.09 -27.93
CA ASP A 166 7.37 18.29 -27.12
C ASP A 166 7.54 17.97 -25.63
N VAL A 167 6.76 17.01 -25.12
CA VAL A 167 6.85 16.48 -23.75
C VAL A 167 8.13 15.70 -23.55
N ARG A 168 8.51 14.85 -24.53
CA ARG A 168 9.77 14.08 -24.47
C ARG A 168 10.98 15.01 -24.44
N ALA A 169 11.00 16.02 -25.31
CA ALA A 169 12.07 17.02 -25.35
C ALA A 169 12.14 17.84 -24.04
N LEU A 170 11.00 18.17 -23.43
CA LEU A 170 10.97 18.83 -22.13
C LEU A 170 11.50 17.91 -21.02
N GLY A 171 11.07 16.66 -20.98
CA GLY A 171 11.50 15.65 -20.01
C GLY A 171 13.01 15.42 -20.06
N GLN A 172 13.58 15.22 -21.25
CA GLN A 172 15.02 15.08 -21.45
C GLN A 172 15.80 16.29 -20.91
N ARG A 173 15.35 17.52 -21.21
CA ARG A 173 15.99 18.74 -20.70
C ARG A 173 15.95 18.82 -19.17
N VAL A 174 14.84 18.44 -18.55
CA VAL A 174 14.68 18.49 -17.09
C VAL A 174 15.54 17.41 -16.41
N ALA A 175 15.56 16.19 -16.95
CA ALA A 175 16.33 15.08 -16.39
C ALA A 175 17.85 15.31 -16.48
N SER A 176 18.29 16.01 -17.54
CA SER A 176 19.70 16.36 -17.79
C SER A 176 20.17 17.62 -17.06
N GLN A 177 19.29 18.39 -16.40
CA GLN A 177 19.69 19.54 -15.61
C GLN A 177 20.54 19.10 -14.40
N SER A 178 21.77 19.62 -14.32
CA SER A 178 22.63 19.48 -13.14
C SER A 178 22.04 20.27 -11.97
N THR A 179 21.29 19.59 -11.12
CA THR A 179 20.90 20.14 -9.82
C THR A 179 22.10 20.12 -8.88
N ARG A 180 22.34 21.25 -8.21
CA ARG A 180 23.12 21.28 -6.97
C ARG A 180 22.55 20.17 -6.07
N PRO A 181 23.38 19.27 -5.51
CA PRO A 181 22.86 18.19 -4.68
C PRO A 181 21.94 18.82 -3.65
N ALA A 182 20.69 18.36 -3.61
CA ALA A 182 19.77 18.75 -2.56
C ALA A 182 20.53 18.57 -1.23
N PRO A 183 20.42 19.49 -0.25
CA PRO A 183 20.99 19.24 1.06
C PRO A 183 20.53 17.85 1.44
N ARG A 184 21.48 16.96 1.74
CA ARG A 184 21.20 15.56 2.09
C ARG A 184 20.07 15.58 3.11
N ARG A 185 18.82 15.37 2.67
CA ARG A 185 17.81 14.82 3.54
C ARG A 185 18.44 13.50 3.90
N ARG A 186 18.78 13.33 5.18
CA ARG A 186 19.15 12.04 5.73
C ARG A 186 17.96 11.14 5.43
N THR A 187 18.00 10.48 4.28
CA THR A 187 17.43 9.16 4.13
C THR A 187 18.00 8.37 5.29
N PRO A 188 17.16 7.79 6.15
CA PRO A 188 17.63 6.78 7.08
C PRO A 188 18.49 5.81 6.25
N SER A 189 19.73 5.61 6.65
CA SER A 189 20.71 4.78 5.95
C SER A 189 20.43 3.29 6.10
N THR A 190 19.17 2.94 6.30
CA THR A 190 18.70 1.60 6.53
C THR A 190 17.66 1.33 5.44
N PRO A 191 17.75 0.18 4.74
CA PRO A 191 16.62 -0.32 3.97
C PRO A 191 15.37 -0.31 4.88
N LEU A 192 14.17 -0.45 4.34
CA LEU A 192 13.06 -1.02 5.13
C LEU A 192 13.48 -2.46 5.46
N SER A 193 14.42 -2.57 6.39
CA SER A 193 14.52 -3.68 7.29
C SER A 193 13.18 -3.63 8.00
N ILE A 194 12.50 -4.76 8.12
CA ILE A 194 11.83 -5.01 9.40
C ILE A 194 12.85 -4.52 10.44
N PRO A 195 12.62 -3.40 11.16
CA PRO A 195 13.58 -3.02 12.20
C PRO A 195 13.72 -4.28 13.02
N ALA A 196 14.95 -4.79 13.19
CA ALA A 196 15.19 -6.03 13.91
C ALA A 196 14.21 -6.04 15.07
N LEU A 197 13.25 -6.99 15.09
CA LEU A 197 11.93 -6.81 15.75
C LEU A 197 12.00 -6.37 17.23
N GLY A 198 13.20 -6.36 17.84
CA GLY A 198 13.53 -5.69 19.09
C GLY A 198 13.61 -4.15 19.10
N GLU A 199 13.41 -3.42 17.99
CA GLU A 199 13.32 -1.93 18.01
C GLU A 199 11.88 -1.37 17.91
N VAL A 200 10.87 -2.23 17.81
CA VAL A 200 9.47 -1.77 17.81
C VAL A 200 9.13 -1.27 19.22
N THR A 201 8.97 0.05 19.37
CA THR A 201 8.42 0.63 20.60
C THR A 201 6.98 0.17 20.74
N VAL A 202 6.75 -0.79 21.64
CA VAL A 202 5.42 -1.28 21.99
C VAL A 202 4.62 -0.10 22.55
N PRO A 203 3.50 0.28 21.93
CA PRO A 203 2.66 1.33 22.47
C PRO A 203 2.09 0.88 23.82
N ASP A 204 2.10 1.77 24.83
CA ASP A 204 1.33 1.53 26.05
C ASP A 204 -0.17 1.52 25.70
N GLY A 205 -0.84 0.40 25.95
CA GLY A 205 -2.28 0.21 25.70
C GLY A 205 -2.60 -1.12 25.00
N ARG A 206 -3.90 -1.44 24.91
CA ARG A 206 -4.37 -2.67 24.25
C ARG A 206 -4.19 -2.57 22.73
N THR A 207 -3.66 -3.60 22.10
CA THR A 207 -3.28 -3.67 20.69
C THR A 207 -4.07 -4.76 19.98
N ALA A 208 -4.60 -4.45 18.80
CA ALA A 208 -5.14 -5.44 17.87
C ALA A 208 -4.14 -5.72 16.75
N PHE A 209 -4.06 -6.97 16.28
CA PHE A 209 -3.41 -7.27 15.01
C PHE A 209 -4.44 -7.27 13.90
N PHE A 210 -4.12 -6.61 12.80
CA PHE A 210 -4.96 -6.51 11.60
C PHE A 210 -4.34 -7.31 10.45
N PHE A 211 -5.15 -8.12 9.77
CA PHE A 211 -4.74 -8.94 8.64
C PHE A 211 -5.51 -8.48 7.39
N PRO A 212 -4.81 -7.97 6.36
CA PRO A 212 -5.47 -7.42 5.17
C PRO A 212 -5.93 -8.51 4.19
N ASP A 213 -6.78 -8.13 3.23
CA ASP A 213 -7.24 -9.01 2.15
C ASP A 213 -6.20 -9.16 1.02
N VAL A 214 -6.52 -10.01 0.03
CA VAL A 214 -5.65 -10.37 -1.10
C VAL A 214 -5.10 -9.19 -1.91
N ASP A 215 -5.82 -8.07 -1.96
CA ASP A 215 -5.37 -6.86 -2.67
C ASP A 215 -4.11 -6.25 -2.06
N SER A 216 -3.77 -6.65 -0.83
CA SER A 216 -2.53 -6.29 -0.13
C SER A 216 -1.48 -7.39 -0.22
N TYR A 217 -1.58 -8.34 -1.16
CA TYR A 217 -0.52 -9.32 -1.37
C TYR A 217 0.77 -8.67 -1.88
N ASP A 218 1.90 -9.03 -1.27
CA ASP A 218 3.23 -8.60 -1.71
C ASP A 218 4.21 -9.79 -1.68
N GLY A 219 4.70 -10.16 -2.87
CA GLY A 219 5.68 -11.23 -3.04
C GLY A 219 7.05 -10.93 -2.42
N ARG A 220 7.46 -9.65 -2.38
CA ARG A 220 8.74 -9.23 -1.79
C ARG A 220 8.73 -9.43 -0.29
N LEU A 221 7.63 -9.06 0.36
CA LEU A 221 7.45 -9.25 1.79
C LEU A 221 7.62 -10.72 2.15
N LEU A 222 7.04 -11.65 1.39
CA LEU A 222 7.20 -13.08 1.64
C LEU A 222 8.64 -13.57 1.44
N CYS A 223 9.35 -13.08 0.43
CA CYS A 223 10.78 -13.39 0.24
C CYS A 223 11.61 -12.90 1.44
N GLU A 224 11.36 -11.68 1.90
CA GLU A 224 12.03 -11.11 3.07
C GLU A 224 11.73 -11.90 4.33
N LEU A 225 10.45 -12.21 4.60
CA LEU A 225 10.07 -13.02 5.75
C LEU A 225 10.75 -14.40 5.73
N ARG A 226 10.87 -15.03 4.56
CA ARG A 226 11.59 -16.30 4.42
C ARG A 226 13.08 -16.18 4.74
N ALA A 227 13.70 -15.08 4.33
CA ALA A 227 15.11 -14.80 4.61
C ALA A 227 15.36 -14.45 6.08
N TYR A 228 14.46 -13.69 6.71
CA TYR A 228 14.61 -13.18 8.08
C TYR A 228 14.08 -14.12 9.16
N LEU A 229 13.15 -15.02 8.84
CA LEU A 229 12.50 -15.94 9.78
C LEU A 229 12.82 -17.41 9.43
N PRO A 230 14.10 -17.83 9.40
CA PRO A 230 14.46 -19.20 9.04
C PRO A 230 13.91 -20.24 10.04
N TYR A 231 13.58 -19.82 11.25
CA TYR A 231 12.94 -20.67 12.27
C TYR A 231 11.47 -20.99 11.95
N LEU A 232 10.84 -20.27 11.00
CA LEU A 232 9.48 -20.53 10.49
C LEU A 232 9.50 -21.19 9.10
N ALA A 233 10.62 -21.82 8.71
CA ALA A 233 10.73 -22.50 7.40
C ALA A 233 9.60 -23.51 7.15
N ASP A 234 9.18 -24.26 8.19
CA ASP A 234 8.10 -25.25 8.12
C ASP A 234 6.75 -24.63 7.65
N TYR A 235 6.53 -23.33 7.87
CA TYR A 235 5.30 -22.66 7.44
C TYR A 235 5.28 -22.48 5.90
N PHE A 236 6.44 -22.27 5.30
CA PHE A 236 6.58 -22.23 3.84
C PHE A 236 6.40 -23.61 3.21
N ASP A 237 6.87 -24.66 3.88
CA ASP A 237 6.67 -26.04 3.43
C ASP A 237 5.19 -26.45 3.45
N GLN A 238 4.43 -25.96 4.44
CA GLN A 238 2.97 -26.15 4.48
C GLN A 238 2.28 -25.43 3.31
N ALA A 239 2.71 -24.21 2.98
CA ALA A 239 2.19 -23.49 1.82
C ALA A 239 2.54 -24.19 0.49
N GLU A 240 3.73 -24.80 0.40
CA GLU A 240 4.14 -25.65 -0.73
C GLU A 240 3.24 -26.86 -0.88
N GLU A 241 2.99 -27.59 0.20
CA GLU A 241 2.15 -28.79 0.17
C GLU A 241 0.73 -28.47 -0.30
N VAL A 242 0.12 -27.44 0.29
CA VAL A 242 -1.23 -26.98 -0.08
C VAL A 242 -1.29 -26.58 -1.56
N SER A 243 -0.33 -25.78 -2.02
CA SER A 243 -0.30 -25.30 -3.40
C SER A 243 -0.11 -26.43 -4.41
N ARG A 244 0.78 -27.39 -4.12
CA ARG A 244 0.98 -28.57 -4.97
C ARG A 244 -0.27 -29.42 -5.05
N ARG A 245 -0.94 -29.63 -3.92
CA ARG A 245 -2.12 -30.50 -3.84
C ARG A 245 -3.34 -29.90 -4.54
N LEU A 246 -3.59 -28.61 -4.35
CA LEU A 246 -4.81 -27.96 -4.81
C LEU A 246 -4.65 -27.27 -6.18
N PHE A 247 -3.50 -26.68 -6.45
CA PHE A 247 -3.26 -25.95 -7.71
C PHE A 247 -2.39 -26.72 -8.70
N ARG A 248 -1.72 -27.80 -8.27
CA ARG A 248 -0.65 -28.47 -9.04
C ARG A 248 0.50 -27.52 -9.43
N GLN A 249 0.71 -26.48 -8.62
CA GLN A 249 1.77 -25.50 -8.77
C GLN A 249 2.63 -25.46 -7.51
N SER A 250 3.89 -25.05 -7.66
CA SER A 250 4.83 -24.90 -6.55
C SER A 250 4.81 -23.47 -6.03
N PHE A 251 4.74 -23.32 -4.71
CA PHE A 251 4.70 -22.07 -3.96
C PHE A 251 6.10 -21.55 -3.60
N LEU A 252 7.01 -22.41 -3.13
CA LEU A 252 8.38 -22.02 -2.74
C LEU A 252 9.10 -21.16 -3.78
N PRO A 253 8.92 -21.41 -5.08
CA PRO A 253 9.58 -20.59 -6.08
C PRO A 253 9.02 -19.17 -6.23
N LEU A 254 7.88 -18.83 -5.60
CA LEU A 254 7.40 -17.45 -5.46
C LEU A 254 8.18 -16.67 -4.40
N VAL A 255 8.77 -17.38 -3.44
CA VAL A 255 9.46 -16.84 -2.26
C VAL A 255 10.97 -17.13 -2.29
N ASP A 256 11.48 -17.53 -3.46
CA ASP A 256 12.89 -17.77 -3.69
C ASP A 256 13.50 -16.57 -4.41
N MET A 257 14.56 -16.01 -3.81
CA MET A 257 15.20 -14.76 -4.23
C MET A 257 15.74 -14.81 -5.66
N ASP A 258 16.10 -16.00 -6.13
CA ASP A 258 16.70 -16.21 -7.46
C ASP A 258 15.66 -16.23 -8.60
N ALA A 259 14.36 -16.20 -8.30
CA ALA A 259 13.29 -16.51 -9.26
C ALA A 259 12.22 -15.41 -9.45
N ILE A 260 12.53 -14.13 -9.22
CA ILE A 260 11.47 -13.12 -9.21
C ILE A 260 10.96 -12.74 -10.63
N ALA A 261 11.76 -12.94 -11.69
CA ALA A 261 11.23 -12.91 -13.07
C ALA A 261 10.17 -14.00 -13.33
N LEU A 262 10.16 -15.06 -12.50
CA LEU A 262 9.13 -16.09 -12.52
C LEU A 262 7.99 -15.79 -11.54
N HIS A 263 8.11 -14.80 -10.64
CA HIS A 263 7.06 -14.49 -9.66
C HIS A 263 5.78 -14.04 -10.36
N ASP A 264 5.87 -12.97 -11.15
CA ASP A 264 4.72 -12.43 -11.90
C ASP A 264 4.24 -13.44 -12.94
N GLN A 265 5.15 -14.11 -13.65
CA GLN A 265 4.78 -15.16 -14.61
C GLN A 265 4.04 -16.35 -13.95
N ARG A 266 4.37 -16.69 -12.70
CA ARG A 266 3.69 -17.76 -11.97
C ARG A 266 2.34 -17.31 -11.43
N LEU A 267 2.23 -16.07 -10.96
CA LEU A 267 0.94 -15.50 -10.57
C LEU A 267 0.01 -15.29 -11.78
N GLU A 268 0.52 -14.91 -12.95
CA GLU A 268 -0.25 -14.89 -14.19
C GLU A 268 -0.82 -16.28 -14.53
N ARG A 269 -0.03 -17.35 -14.31
CA ARG A 269 -0.46 -18.73 -14.55
C ARG A 269 -1.38 -19.27 -13.47
N CYS A 270 -1.23 -18.79 -12.24
CA CYS A 270 -1.95 -19.27 -11.07
C CYS A 270 -2.10 -18.13 -10.05
N PRO A 271 -3.06 -17.21 -10.26
CA PRO A 271 -3.29 -16.07 -9.36
C PRO A 271 -3.64 -16.51 -7.93
N GLU A 272 -4.16 -17.73 -7.79
CA GLU A 272 -4.60 -18.32 -6.52
C GLU A 272 -3.45 -18.50 -5.52
N LEU A 273 -2.20 -18.54 -6.00
CA LEU A 273 -1.04 -18.57 -5.11
C LEU A 273 -0.92 -17.31 -4.25
N ALA A 274 -1.43 -16.16 -4.71
CA ALA A 274 -1.46 -14.91 -3.93
C ALA A 274 -2.37 -15.03 -2.70
N HIS A 275 -3.44 -15.82 -2.79
CA HIS A 275 -4.38 -16.06 -1.68
C HIS A 275 -3.71 -16.86 -0.55
N VAL A 276 -2.89 -17.86 -0.91
CA VAL A 276 -2.06 -18.61 0.04
C VAL A 276 -0.99 -17.70 0.63
N GLY A 277 -0.38 -16.87 -0.22
CA GLY A 277 0.70 -15.97 0.19
C GLY A 277 0.28 -14.89 1.17
N VAL A 278 -0.86 -14.23 0.98
CA VAL A 278 -1.31 -13.16 1.91
C VAL A 278 -1.62 -13.72 3.30
N VAL A 279 -2.24 -14.91 3.37
CA VAL A 279 -2.51 -15.60 4.65
C VAL A 279 -1.20 -16.01 5.32
N LEU A 280 -0.27 -16.59 4.57
CA LEU A 280 1.05 -16.98 5.09
C LEU A 280 1.81 -15.77 5.63
N ALA A 281 1.86 -14.66 4.88
CA ALA A 281 2.55 -13.45 5.29
C ALA A 281 2.01 -12.90 6.62
N GLY A 282 0.68 -12.80 6.73
CA GLY A 282 0.02 -12.34 7.94
C GLY A 282 0.36 -13.19 9.16
N VAL A 283 0.31 -14.52 9.02
CA VAL A 283 0.66 -15.45 10.11
C VAL A 283 2.14 -15.32 10.48
N LEU A 284 3.06 -15.30 9.52
CA LEU A 284 4.50 -15.17 9.78
C LEU A 284 4.83 -13.88 10.56
N ILE A 285 4.21 -12.76 10.19
CA ILE A 285 4.40 -11.48 10.88
C ILE A 285 3.84 -11.57 12.30
N ALA A 286 2.63 -12.09 12.48
CA ALA A 286 2.02 -12.22 13.81
C ALA A 286 2.80 -13.14 14.75
N GLU A 287 3.30 -14.28 14.25
CA GLU A 287 4.17 -15.19 15.02
C GLU A 287 5.47 -14.49 15.41
N SER A 288 6.10 -13.81 14.45
CA SER A 288 7.32 -13.05 14.71
C SER A 288 7.14 -11.95 15.75
N LEU A 289 6.02 -11.21 15.71
CA LEU A 289 5.73 -10.17 16.69
C LEU A 289 5.52 -10.73 18.10
N GLN A 290 4.80 -11.84 18.22
CA GLN A 290 4.54 -12.51 19.49
C GLN A 290 5.82 -13.08 20.12
N GLU A 291 6.71 -13.66 19.30
CA GLU A 291 8.04 -14.11 19.74
C GLU A 291 8.89 -12.95 20.28
N HIS A 292 8.73 -11.74 19.73
CA HIS A 292 9.40 -10.53 20.21
C HIS A 292 8.65 -9.82 21.34
N GLY A 293 7.63 -10.46 21.94
CA GLY A 293 6.92 -9.97 23.11
C GLY A 293 5.77 -9.01 22.82
N ILE A 294 5.47 -8.74 21.55
CA ILE A 294 4.34 -7.90 21.12
C ILE A 294 3.12 -8.80 20.99
N ARG A 295 2.19 -8.69 21.94
CA ARG A 295 1.01 -9.55 22.00
C ARG A 295 -0.25 -8.76 21.69
N PRO A 296 -1.14 -9.28 20.83
CA PRO A 296 -2.44 -8.67 20.60
C PRO A 296 -3.44 -9.07 21.67
N GLU A 297 -4.35 -8.17 22.00
CA GLU A 297 -5.57 -8.44 22.77
C GLU A 297 -6.76 -8.80 21.87
N ALA A 298 -6.67 -8.53 20.56
CA ALA A 298 -7.66 -8.92 19.56
C ALA A 298 -7.03 -9.09 18.18
N LEU A 299 -7.69 -9.89 17.34
CA LEU A 299 -7.31 -10.10 15.95
C LEU A 299 -8.43 -9.59 15.05
N ILE A 300 -8.09 -8.86 14.00
CA ILE A 300 -9.04 -8.27 13.06
C ILE A 300 -8.64 -8.72 11.66
N GLY A 301 -9.56 -9.34 10.92
CA GLY A 301 -9.31 -9.77 9.55
C GLY A 301 -10.21 -9.06 8.55
N ASP A 302 -9.66 -8.74 7.37
CA ASP A 302 -10.42 -8.38 6.18
C ASP A 302 -10.35 -9.49 5.14
N GLY A 303 -11.51 -9.99 4.68
CA GLY A 303 -11.58 -10.98 3.60
C GLY A 303 -10.75 -12.24 3.88
N LEU A 304 -9.66 -12.46 3.14
CA LEU A 304 -8.71 -13.56 3.40
C LEU A 304 -7.92 -13.39 4.69
N GLY A 305 -7.70 -12.17 5.17
CA GLY A 305 -7.05 -11.89 6.44
C GLY A 305 -7.79 -12.50 7.64
N GLU A 306 -9.10 -12.76 7.52
CA GLU A 306 -9.85 -13.51 8.55
C GLU A 306 -9.33 -14.94 8.73
N LEU A 307 -8.82 -15.58 7.67
CA LEU A 307 -8.21 -16.91 7.76
C LEU A 307 -6.87 -16.87 8.48
N ALA A 308 -6.09 -15.79 8.30
CA ALA A 308 -4.87 -15.57 9.07
C ALA A 308 -5.19 -15.33 10.55
N ALA A 309 -6.21 -14.53 10.86
CA ALA A 309 -6.68 -14.32 12.23
C ALA A 309 -7.14 -15.63 12.90
N LEU A 310 -7.86 -16.49 12.19
CA LEU A 310 -8.27 -17.82 12.68
C LEU A 310 -7.07 -18.71 13.01
N ALA A 311 -6.04 -18.70 12.17
CA ALA A 311 -4.81 -19.45 12.40
C ALA A 311 -4.06 -18.93 13.64
N VAL A 312 -3.85 -17.61 13.73
CA VAL A 312 -3.14 -16.98 14.86
C VAL A 312 -3.90 -17.18 16.18
N ALA A 313 -5.23 -17.10 16.17
CA ALA A 313 -6.05 -17.38 17.35
C ALA A 313 -5.98 -18.85 17.80
N GLY A 314 -5.53 -19.77 16.94
CA GLY A 314 -5.61 -21.22 17.15
C GLY A 314 -7.01 -21.82 16.94
N ALA A 315 -7.93 -21.06 16.31
CA ALA A 315 -9.24 -21.58 15.91
C ALA A 315 -9.13 -22.58 14.75
N ALA A 316 -8.14 -22.39 13.88
CA ALA A 316 -7.72 -23.35 12.86
C ALA A 316 -6.21 -23.53 12.92
N ASP A 317 -5.70 -24.67 12.45
CA ASP A 317 -4.27 -24.81 12.17
C ASP A 317 -3.90 -24.09 10.85
N LEU A 318 -2.62 -23.73 10.69
CA LEU A 318 -2.13 -23.05 9.49
C LEU A 318 -2.45 -23.84 8.20
N PRO A 319 -2.24 -25.17 8.11
CA PRO A 319 -2.60 -25.92 6.90
C PRO A 319 -4.08 -25.80 6.54
N THR A 320 -4.97 -25.75 7.53
CA THR A 320 -6.41 -25.55 7.29
C THR A 320 -6.72 -24.14 6.80
N ALA A 321 -6.12 -23.10 7.40
CA ALA A 321 -6.27 -21.73 6.92
C ALA A 321 -5.77 -21.55 5.47
N LEU A 322 -4.60 -22.11 5.14
CA LEU A 322 -4.05 -22.08 3.78
C LEU A 322 -4.91 -22.86 2.79
N ARG A 323 -5.45 -24.03 3.19
CA ARG A 323 -6.40 -24.81 2.36
C ARG A 323 -7.68 -24.04 2.08
N LEU A 324 -8.24 -23.37 3.09
CA LEU A 324 -9.44 -22.54 2.92
C LEU A 324 -9.19 -21.37 1.98
N ALA A 325 -8.03 -20.71 2.10
CA ALA A 325 -7.64 -19.62 1.20
C ALA A 325 -7.53 -20.12 -0.25
N ALA A 326 -6.89 -21.28 -0.43
CA ALA A 326 -6.73 -21.90 -1.73
C ALA A 326 -8.06 -22.35 -2.35
N GLN A 327 -8.94 -22.95 -1.57
CA GLN A 327 -10.26 -23.37 -2.03
C GLN A 327 -11.16 -22.18 -2.37
N ARG A 328 -11.10 -21.10 -1.59
CA ARG A 328 -11.77 -19.83 -1.93
C ARG A 328 -11.31 -19.31 -3.29
N ALA A 329 -10.00 -19.32 -3.52
CA ALA A 329 -9.42 -18.88 -4.78
C ALA A 329 -9.89 -19.74 -5.97
N ILE A 330 -9.97 -21.07 -5.79
CA ILE A 330 -10.52 -21.99 -6.80
C ILE A 330 -12.01 -21.73 -7.06
N ALA A 331 -12.81 -21.55 -6.01
CA ALA A 331 -14.23 -21.30 -6.14
C ALA A 331 -14.53 -19.98 -6.86
N MET A 332 -13.67 -18.96 -6.67
CA MET A 332 -13.79 -17.67 -7.33
C MET A 332 -13.18 -17.63 -8.74
N ARG A 333 -12.66 -18.75 -9.27
CA ARG A 333 -12.24 -18.80 -10.68
C ARG A 333 -13.46 -18.62 -11.57
N PRO A 334 -13.40 -17.71 -12.55
CA PRO A 334 -14.44 -17.68 -13.56
C PRO A 334 -14.40 -19.02 -14.33
N PRO A 335 -15.48 -19.81 -14.38
CA PRO A 335 -15.58 -20.86 -15.38
C PRO A 335 -15.51 -20.16 -16.75
N ASN A 336 -14.95 -20.83 -17.75
CA ASN A 336 -14.81 -20.30 -19.11
C ASN A 336 -16.14 -19.70 -19.63
N GLY A 337 -16.33 -18.38 -19.45
CA GLY A 337 -17.56 -17.64 -19.75
C GLY A 337 -18.68 -17.80 -18.70
N ASP A 338 -19.09 -16.68 -18.12
CA ASP A 338 -20.38 -16.45 -17.44
C ASP A 338 -20.74 -17.33 -16.21
N GLY A 339 -19.83 -17.47 -15.25
CA GLY A 339 -20.14 -18.03 -13.93
C GLY A 339 -20.71 -17.00 -12.96
N ASP A 340 -21.86 -17.31 -12.35
CA ASP A 340 -22.55 -16.48 -11.35
C ASP A 340 -21.79 -16.50 -10.01
N THR A 341 -21.41 -15.32 -9.49
CA THR A 341 -20.63 -15.14 -8.24
C THR A 341 -21.35 -15.68 -7.00
N ALA A 342 -22.68 -15.79 -7.06
CA ALA A 342 -23.50 -16.44 -6.03
C ALA A 342 -23.12 -17.92 -5.83
N SER A 343 -22.81 -18.67 -6.91
CA SER A 343 -22.47 -20.09 -6.83
C SER A 343 -21.09 -20.35 -6.20
N ALA A 344 -20.14 -19.43 -6.37
CA ALA A 344 -18.82 -19.49 -5.77
C ALA A 344 -18.87 -19.28 -4.25
N ALA A 345 -19.71 -18.36 -3.79
CA ALA A 345 -19.95 -18.13 -2.37
C ALA A 345 -20.60 -19.35 -1.69
N GLU A 346 -21.60 -19.97 -2.32
CA GLU A 346 -22.26 -21.19 -1.82
C GLU A 346 -21.30 -22.38 -1.72
N GLN A 347 -20.43 -22.58 -2.72
CA GLN A 347 -19.40 -23.62 -2.69
C GLN A 347 -18.40 -23.40 -1.57
N PHE A 348 -17.98 -22.15 -1.34
CA PHE A 348 -17.06 -21.84 -0.26
C PHE A 348 -17.70 -21.97 1.13
N VAL A 349 -18.98 -21.59 1.27
CA VAL A 349 -19.79 -21.82 2.49
C VAL A 349 -19.88 -23.32 2.80
N ALA A 350 -20.15 -24.16 1.80
CA ALA A 350 -20.20 -25.61 1.97
C ALA A 350 -18.84 -26.19 2.42
N LEU A 351 -17.73 -25.64 1.91
CA LEU A 351 -16.38 -26.03 2.34
C LEU A 351 -16.09 -25.61 3.78
N LEU A 352 -16.51 -24.42 4.20
CA LEU A 352 -16.38 -23.94 5.59
C LEU A 352 -17.18 -24.80 6.56
N GLY A 353 -18.39 -25.23 6.20
CA GLY A 353 -19.21 -26.14 7.02
C GLY A 353 -18.59 -27.52 7.24
N GLY A 354 -17.57 -27.90 6.45
CA GLY A 354 -16.80 -29.14 6.63
C GLY A 354 -15.60 -28.99 7.57
N VAL A 355 -15.26 -27.77 8.00
CA VAL A 355 -14.11 -27.50 8.86
C VAL A 355 -14.58 -27.35 10.30
N ARG A 356 -13.97 -28.11 11.21
CA ARG A 356 -14.18 -27.93 12.65
C ARG A 356 -13.23 -26.87 13.18
N PHE A 357 -13.77 -25.79 13.71
CA PHE A 357 -13.00 -24.74 14.36
C PHE A 357 -12.91 -24.99 15.86
N ASN A 358 -11.72 -24.78 16.41
CA ASN A 358 -11.52 -24.75 17.86
C ASN A 358 -11.98 -23.41 18.43
N GLN A 359 -12.19 -23.38 19.75
CA GLN A 359 -12.36 -22.12 20.48
C GLN A 359 -11.10 -21.25 20.30
N PRO A 360 -11.25 -20.00 19.80
CA PRO A 360 -10.12 -19.11 19.61
C PRO A 360 -9.53 -18.67 20.96
N ARG A 361 -8.20 -18.63 21.05
CA ARG A 361 -7.49 -18.16 22.26
C ARG A 361 -7.51 -16.64 22.41
N LEU A 362 -7.77 -15.94 21.31
CA LEU A 362 -7.84 -14.48 21.21
C LEU A 362 -9.17 -14.09 20.55
N PRO A 363 -9.81 -13.00 20.96
CA PRO A 363 -11.02 -12.55 20.29
C PRO A 363 -10.70 -12.17 18.84
N ILE A 364 -11.45 -12.75 17.91
CA ILE A 364 -11.38 -12.43 16.48
C ILE A 364 -12.57 -11.53 16.15
N VAL A 365 -12.32 -10.37 15.55
CA VAL A 365 -13.34 -9.44 15.06
C VAL A 365 -13.33 -9.48 13.54
N SER A 366 -14.43 -9.94 12.95
CA SER A 366 -14.61 -9.89 11.49
C SER A 366 -15.07 -8.50 11.08
N LEU A 367 -14.40 -7.90 10.09
CA LEU A 367 -14.84 -6.62 9.51
C LEU A 367 -16.12 -6.75 8.70
N ARG A 368 -16.50 -7.98 8.29
CA ARG A 368 -17.74 -8.24 7.55
C ARG A 368 -18.96 -8.37 8.45
N THR A 369 -18.82 -8.96 9.64
CA THR A 369 -19.97 -9.24 10.53
C THR A 369 -20.01 -8.39 11.80
N ARG A 370 -18.94 -7.64 12.11
CA ARG A 370 -18.76 -6.83 13.34
C ARG A 370 -18.84 -7.62 14.66
N GLY A 371 -19.06 -8.93 14.61
CA GLY A 371 -19.19 -9.80 15.77
C GLY A 371 -17.87 -10.46 16.14
N LEU A 372 -17.78 -10.89 17.41
CA LEU A 372 -16.76 -11.86 17.80
C LEU A 372 -17.00 -13.17 17.06
N PHE A 373 -15.93 -13.79 16.57
CA PHE A 373 -16.02 -15.13 16.01
C PHE A 373 -16.56 -16.10 17.07
N ASP A 374 -17.62 -16.84 16.71
CA ASP A 374 -18.17 -17.93 17.51
C ASP A 374 -18.03 -19.25 16.72
N ALA A 375 -17.21 -20.16 17.25
CA ALA A 375 -16.95 -21.46 16.64
C ALA A 375 -18.24 -22.30 16.46
N SER A 376 -19.24 -22.11 17.32
CA SER A 376 -20.52 -22.85 17.25
C SER A 376 -21.42 -22.40 16.10
N VAL A 377 -21.25 -21.15 15.63
CA VAL A 377 -21.96 -20.59 14.48
C VAL A 377 -21.21 -20.88 13.18
N ALA A 378 -19.88 -21.02 13.24
CA ALA A 378 -19.04 -21.39 12.09
C ALA A 378 -19.32 -22.80 11.56
N ASP A 379 -19.63 -23.77 12.44
CA ASP A 379 -20.05 -25.14 12.07
C ASP A 379 -21.34 -25.18 11.21
N GLN A 380 -22.10 -24.08 11.15
CA GLN A 380 -23.32 -23.94 10.35
C GLN A 380 -23.08 -23.23 9.00
N GLY A 381 -21.82 -22.96 8.63
CA GLY A 381 -21.43 -22.44 7.32
C GLY A 381 -21.49 -20.90 7.15
N SER A 382 -21.80 -20.14 8.20
CA SER A 382 -21.97 -18.67 8.11
C SER A 382 -20.86 -17.77 8.71
N PRO A 383 -19.57 -18.18 8.84
CA PRO A 383 -18.58 -17.33 9.52
C PRO A 383 -18.13 -16.10 8.70
N LEU A 384 -18.37 -16.08 7.38
CA LEU A 384 -17.89 -15.03 6.47
C LEU A 384 -19.08 -14.30 5.83
N GLY A 385 -19.77 -13.47 6.60
CA GLY A 385 -20.98 -12.76 6.18
C GLY A 385 -20.78 -11.78 5.00
N ASN A 386 -21.89 -11.21 4.52
CA ASN A 386 -21.89 -10.22 3.45
C ASN A 386 -21.16 -8.93 3.87
N PRO A 387 -20.39 -8.30 2.96
CA PRO A 387 -19.66 -7.07 3.26
C PRO A 387 -20.62 -5.92 3.59
N ASP A 388 -20.41 -5.27 4.75
CA ASP A 388 -21.06 -4.01 5.10
C ASP A 388 -20.19 -2.83 4.63
N PRO A 389 -20.66 -2.00 3.68
CA PRO A 389 -19.91 -0.85 3.15
C PRO A 389 -19.65 0.27 4.19
N ALA A 390 -20.21 0.18 5.40
CA ALA A 390 -19.96 1.10 6.51
C ALA A 390 -18.95 0.55 7.55
N ALA A 391 -18.24 -0.55 7.27
CA ALA A 391 -17.27 -1.14 8.19
C ALA A 391 -15.88 -0.50 8.02
N ASP A 392 -15.41 0.22 9.04
CA ASP A 392 -14.04 0.74 9.12
C ASP A 392 -13.29 0.07 10.30
N LEU A 393 -12.04 -0.31 10.05
CA LEU A 393 -11.08 -0.97 10.95
C LEU A 393 -11.03 -0.33 12.33
N ILE A 394 -11.15 1.01 12.40
CA ILE A 394 -11.13 1.78 13.64
C ILE A 394 -12.27 1.36 14.57
N THR A 395 -13.47 1.18 14.02
CA THR A 395 -14.67 0.82 14.82
C THR A 395 -14.54 -0.60 15.38
N ALA A 396 -13.98 -1.52 14.59
CA ALA A 396 -13.73 -2.89 15.04
C ALA A 396 -12.70 -2.97 16.17
N ALA A 397 -11.60 -2.20 16.05
CA ALA A 397 -10.57 -2.12 17.08
C ALA A 397 -11.13 -1.54 18.39
N TRP A 398 -11.92 -0.47 18.32
CA TRP A 398 -12.58 0.12 19.51
C TRP A 398 -13.60 -0.82 20.14
N GLY A 399 -14.40 -1.53 19.34
CA GLY A 399 -15.34 -2.54 19.83
C GLY A 399 -14.66 -3.66 20.61
N ALA A 400 -13.42 -4.02 20.23
CA ALA A 400 -12.59 -4.99 20.95
C ALA A 400 -11.90 -4.41 22.21
N GLY A 401 -12.02 -3.09 22.42
CA GLY A 401 -11.34 -2.36 23.48
C GLY A 401 -9.84 -2.19 23.23
N CYS A 402 -9.41 -2.17 21.96
CA CYS A 402 -8.02 -1.90 21.57
C CYS A 402 -7.81 -0.42 21.26
N GLU A 403 -6.67 0.09 21.70
CA GLU A 403 -6.18 1.45 21.49
C GLU A 403 -5.20 1.54 20.32
N HIS A 404 -4.59 0.42 19.94
CA HIS A 404 -3.60 0.34 18.87
C HIS A 404 -3.96 -0.75 17.88
N VAL A 405 -3.56 -0.58 16.62
CA VAL A 405 -3.71 -1.60 15.58
C VAL A 405 -2.38 -1.76 14.87
N ILE A 406 -1.95 -3.01 14.70
CA ILE A 406 -0.73 -3.37 13.97
C ILE A 406 -1.15 -4.18 12.73
N GLU A 407 -0.89 -3.65 11.53
CA GLU A 407 -1.09 -4.39 10.30
C GLU A 407 -0.01 -5.48 10.12
N CYS A 408 -0.44 -6.72 9.99
CA CYS A 408 0.35 -7.88 9.63
C CYS A 408 0.31 -8.06 8.10
N GLY A 409 0.95 -7.14 7.37
CA GLY A 409 0.91 -7.04 5.90
C GLY A 409 2.01 -6.12 5.34
N PRO A 410 2.05 -5.87 4.01
CA PRO A 410 3.15 -5.16 3.36
C PRO A 410 3.28 -3.69 3.73
N ARG A 411 2.24 -3.08 4.33
CA ARG A 411 2.33 -1.69 4.78
C ARG A 411 3.09 -1.52 6.08
N GLY A 412 3.71 -2.60 6.59
CA GLY A 412 4.82 -2.60 7.54
C GLY A 412 4.88 -1.37 8.43
N PHE A 413 4.08 -1.38 9.51
CA PHE A 413 4.09 -0.37 10.57
C PHE A 413 4.12 1.08 10.07
N LEU A 414 3.00 1.57 9.54
CA LEU A 414 2.53 2.97 9.64
C LEU A 414 1.17 3.14 8.91
N THR A 415 0.08 2.73 9.55
CA THR A 415 -0.80 3.81 10.03
C THR A 415 -0.29 4.09 11.44
N ASN A 416 -0.03 5.35 11.79
CA ASN A 416 0.25 5.71 13.18
C ASN A 416 -0.73 4.96 14.09
N GLY A 417 -0.28 4.40 15.22
CA GLY A 417 -1.16 3.74 16.17
C GLY A 417 -2.48 4.50 16.29
N VAL A 418 -3.60 3.78 16.30
CA VAL A 418 -4.95 4.37 16.41
C VAL A 418 -5.17 4.99 17.80
N ARG A 419 -4.29 5.89 18.25
CA ARG A 419 -4.74 7.04 19.00
C ARG A 419 -5.32 8.01 17.98
N VAL A 420 -6.63 8.19 18.02
CA VAL A 420 -7.15 9.56 18.01
C VAL A 420 -7.07 10.04 19.46
N PRO A 421 -6.07 10.83 19.89
CA PRO A 421 -6.19 11.56 21.13
C PRO A 421 -6.64 12.98 20.81
N ALA A 422 -7.62 13.46 21.57
CA ALA A 422 -7.68 14.87 21.87
C ALA A 422 -6.27 15.33 22.32
N ARG A 423 -5.69 16.27 21.57
CA ARG A 423 -4.30 16.76 21.63
C ARG A 423 -3.26 15.88 20.92
N ALA A 424 -3.05 16.18 19.65
CA ALA A 424 -1.85 15.80 18.91
C ALA A 424 -0.63 16.50 19.51
N LEU A 425 0.29 15.73 20.10
CA LEU A 425 1.68 16.14 20.26
C LEU A 425 2.39 15.86 18.94
N GLN A 426 2.71 16.92 18.21
CA GLN A 426 3.68 16.88 17.12
C GLN A 426 5.05 16.51 17.67
N PHE A 427 5.77 15.63 16.98
CA PHE A 427 7.22 15.56 17.15
C PHE A 427 7.83 16.85 16.59
N THR A 428 8.19 17.77 17.49
CA THR A 428 9.10 18.88 17.19
C THR A 428 10.48 18.38 17.57
N PRO A 429 11.49 18.37 16.68
CA PRO A 429 12.83 18.04 17.09
C PRO A 429 13.34 19.15 18.03
N GLU A 430 13.43 18.86 19.33
CA GLU A 430 14.25 19.67 20.22
C GLU A 430 15.69 19.57 19.76
N MET A 431 16.25 20.70 19.32
CA MET A 431 17.69 20.85 19.20
C MET A 431 18.29 20.68 20.59
N ARG A 432 19.04 19.60 20.82
CA ARG A 432 20.01 19.58 21.91
C ARG A 432 21.01 20.71 21.66
N GLN A 433 20.91 21.77 22.45
CA GLN A 433 22.01 22.71 22.61
C GLN A 433 23.12 21.97 23.35
N ASP A 434 24.22 21.70 22.65
CA ASP A 434 25.47 21.32 23.30
C ASP A 434 25.92 22.49 24.17
N VAL A 435 25.70 22.37 25.48
CA VAL A 435 26.40 23.18 26.47
C VAL A 435 27.85 22.70 26.47
N ARG A 436 28.71 23.52 25.84
CA ARG A 436 30.16 23.43 26.00
C ARG A 436 30.50 23.71 27.47
N ALA A 437 31.23 22.80 28.08
CA ALA A 437 32.23 23.13 29.10
C ALA A 437 33.60 22.84 28.49
#